data_AF-A0A396GR98-F1
#
_entry.id   AF-A0A396GR98-F1
#
_cell.length_a   1.000
_cell.length_b   1.000
_cell.length_c   1.000
_cell.angle_alpha   90.00
_cell.angle_beta   90.00
_cell.angle_gamma   90.00
#
_symmetry.space_group_name_H-M   'P 1'
#
loop_
_entity.id
_entity.type
_entity.pdbx_description
1 polymer ?
#
loop_
_entity_poly.entity_id
_entity_poly.type
_entity_poly.pdbx_seq_one_letter_code
_entity_poly.pdbx_strand_id
1 'polypeptide(L)'
;MNIVQKWRDALGEAANHSGWDCSINRTEAELVEEIAMDVLQKLNSVYVGDLDHQIIKLEKLAQLQLQYYKSIDTYENQVSHEATVQRITELKMKRSVRMLRLTREMLSYMEDSEAYEKLF
;
A
#
# COMPACT_ATOMS: atom_id res chain seq x y z
N MET A 1 30.03 -10.19 -23.62
CA MET A 1 29.70 -9.61 -22.29
C MET A 1 30.63 -10.23 -21.26
N ASN A 2 31.44 -9.44 -20.57
CA ASN A 2 32.46 -9.94 -19.64
C ASN A 2 31.82 -10.20 -18.26
N ILE A 3 31.90 -11.44 -17.75
CA ILE A 3 31.29 -11.85 -16.47
C ILE A 3 31.87 -11.03 -15.30
N VAL A 4 33.17 -10.74 -15.33
CA VAL A 4 33.83 -9.94 -14.29
C VAL A 4 33.26 -8.53 -14.23
N GLN A 5 32.93 -7.94 -15.38
CA GLN A 5 32.33 -6.61 -15.43
C GLN A 5 30.94 -6.62 -14.78
N LYS A 6 30.10 -7.63 -15.09
CA LYS A 6 28.77 -7.76 -14.44
C LYS A 6 28.87 -7.86 -12.92
N TRP A 7 29.84 -8.61 -12.41
CA TRP A 7 30.03 -8.76 -10.96
C TRP A 7 30.47 -7.44 -10.32
N ARG A 8 31.37 -6.71 -10.99
CA ARG A 8 31.80 -5.38 -10.54
C ARG A 8 30.65 -4.39 -10.51
N ASP A 9 29.84 -4.37 -11.56
CA ASP A 9 28.69 -3.48 -11.67
C ASP A 9 27.66 -3.80 -10.57
N ALA A 10 27.31 -5.08 -10.38
CA ALA A 10 26.37 -5.51 -9.35
C ALA A 10 26.84 -5.21 -7.91
N LEU A 11 28.14 -5.42 -7.61
CA LEU A 11 28.70 -5.06 -6.31
C LEU A 11 28.68 -3.55 -6.07
N GLY A 12 28.97 -2.77 -7.12
CA GLY A 12 28.89 -1.31 -7.08
C GLY A 12 27.47 -0.82 -6.82
N GLU A 13 26.48 -1.37 -7.52
CA GLU A 13 25.07 -1.06 -7.31
C GLU A 13 24.62 -1.43 -5.89
N ALA A 14 24.95 -2.64 -5.42
CA ALA A 14 24.57 -3.11 -4.09
C ALA A 14 25.16 -2.23 -2.98
N ALA A 15 26.43 -1.83 -3.10
CA ALA A 15 27.12 -0.98 -2.11
C ALA A 15 26.61 0.48 -2.08
N ASN A 16 25.90 0.92 -3.12
CA ASN A 16 25.32 2.27 -3.19
C ASN A 16 23.93 2.37 -2.53
N HIS A 17 23.35 1.25 -2.08
CA HIS A 17 22.15 1.29 -1.26
C HIS A 17 22.49 1.62 0.20
N SER A 18 21.60 2.34 0.89
CA SER A 18 21.70 2.51 2.34
C SER A 18 21.67 1.15 3.03
N GLY A 19 22.67 0.88 3.86
CA GLY A 19 22.80 -0.37 4.61
C GLY A 19 23.14 -0.11 6.08
N TRP A 20 23.56 -1.17 6.77
CA TRP A 20 23.94 -1.14 8.17
C TRP A 20 25.44 -1.39 8.31
N ASP A 21 26.12 -0.61 9.14
CA ASP A 21 27.52 -0.89 9.46
C ASP A 21 27.62 -1.98 10.54
N CYS A 22 28.65 -2.82 10.40
CA CYS A 22 29.04 -3.78 11.44
C CYS A 22 30.18 -3.17 12.26
N SER A 23 29.92 -2.08 12.99
CA SER A 23 30.91 -1.47 13.87
C SER A 23 31.24 -2.35 15.09
N ILE A 24 32.49 -2.27 15.54
CA ILE A 24 33.02 -3.07 16.67
C ILE A 24 32.34 -2.70 18.00
N ASN A 25 31.65 -1.56 18.05
CA ASN A 25 31.00 -1.03 19.25
C ASN A 25 29.58 -1.59 19.47
N ARG A 26 29.09 -2.44 18.56
CA ARG A 26 27.74 -3.00 18.58
C ARG A 26 27.81 -4.53 18.66
N THR A 27 26.94 -5.13 19.44
CA THR A 27 26.80 -6.58 19.48
C THR A 27 26.07 -7.10 18.23
N GLU A 28 26.37 -8.33 17.82
CA GLU A 28 25.67 -8.95 16.68
C GLU A 28 24.15 -9.02 16.90
N ALA A 29 23.70 -9.25 18.14
CA ALA A 29 22.29 -9.30 18.48
C ALA A 29 21.57 -7.96 18.23
N GLU A 30 22.16 -6.85 18.67
CA GLU A 30 21.60 -5.50 18.44
C GLU A 30 21.56 -5.15 16.95
N LEU A 31 22.58 -5.55 16.19
CA LEU A 31 22.61 -5.34 14.74
C LEU A 31 21.48 -6.11 14.04
N VAL A 32 21.31 -7.39 14.38
CA VAL A 32 20.27 -8.23 13.78
C VAL A 32 18.88 -7.73 14.15
N GLU A 33 18.67 -7.28 15.38
CA GLU A 33 17.40 -6.70 15.82
C GLU A 33 17.05 -5.42 15.03
N GLU A 34 18.00 -4.50 14.86
CA GLU A 34 17.76 -3.28 14.07
C GLU A 34 17.42 -3.61 12.62
N ILE A 35 18.17 -4.51 11.98
CA ILE A 35 17.90 -4.94 10.61
C ILE A 35 16.50 -5.54 10.51
N ALA A 36 16.14 -6.44 11.43
CA ALA A 36 14.83 -7.10 11.44
C ALA A 36 13.69 -6.09 11.61
N MET A 37 13.83 -5.14 12.54
CA MET A 37 12.82 -4.11 12.80
C MET A 37 12.65 -3.16 11.60
N ASP A 38 13.75 -2.66 11.02
CA ASP A 38 13.69 -1.74 9.88
C ASP A 38 13.12 -2.44 8.63
N VAL A 39 13.55 -3.66 8.33
CA VAL A 39 12.98 -4.46 7.22
C VAL A 39 11.49 -4.72 7.45
N LEU A 40 11.08 -5.12 8.66
CA LEU A 40 9.68 -5.34 8.99
C LEU A 40 8.85 -4.07 8.83
N GLN A 41 9.35 -2.93 9.30
CA GLN A 41 8.69 -1.63 9.15
C GLN A 41 8.54 -1.25 7.67
N LYS A 42 9.60 -1.43 6.87
CA LYS A 42 9.57 -1.18 5.42
C LYS A 42 8.57 -2.07 4.70
N LEU A 43 8.47 -3.35 5.07
CA LEU A 43 7.48 -4.27 4.50
C LEU A 43 6.05 -3.89 4.89
N ASN A 44 5.82 -3.60 6.18
CA ASN A 44 4.51 -3.20 6.68
C ASN A 44 4.03 -1.88 6.08
N SER A 45 4.94 -0.94 5.82
CA SER A 45 4.61 0.37 5.23
C SER A 45 3.97 0.29 3.84
N VAL A 46 4.22 -0.80 3.10
CA VAL A 46 3.68 -1.02 1.74
C VAL A 46 2.70 -2.19 1.68
N TYR A 47 2.42 -2.85 2.81
CA TYR A 47 1.51 -3.98 2.84
C TYR A 47 0.07 -3.51 2.58
N VAL A 48 -0.54 -4.06 1.52
CA VAL A 48 -1.91 -3.73 1.08
C VAL A 48 -2.85 -4.93 1.04
N GLY A 49 -2.44 -6.09 1.56
CA GLY A 49 -3.27 -7.31 1.49
C GLY A 49 -4.58 -7.19 2.25
N ASP A 50 -4.61 -6.38 3.32
CA ASP A 50 -5.83 -6.00 4.06
C ASP A 50 -6.81 -5.21 3.18
N LEU A 51 -6.30 -4.26 2.39
CA LEU A 51 -7.08 -3.44 1.47
C LEU A 51 -7.55 -4.26 0.27
N ASP A 52 -6.67 -5.07 -0.33
CA ASP A 52 -7.00 -5.95 -1.46
C ASP A 52 -8.12 -6.92 -1.09
N HIS A 53 -8.05 -7.53 0.10
CA HIS A 53 -9.11 -8.42 0.57
C HIS A 53 -10.47 -7.70 0.71
N GLN A 54 -10.47 -6.50 1.27
CA GLN A 54 -11.68 -5.68 1.42
C GLN A 54 -12.25 -5.25 0.06
N ILE A 55 -11.39 -4.81 -0.87
CA ILE A 55 -11.78 -4.42 -2.23
C ILE A 55 -12.44 -5.60 -2.93
N ILE A 56 -11.82 -6.78 -2.93
CA ILE A 56 -12.39 -7.99 -3.57
C ILE A 56 -13.76 -8.34 -2.99
N LYS A 57 -13.92 -8.25 -1.66
CA LYS A 57 -15.19 -8.52 -0.98
C LYS A 57 -16.27 -7.53 -1.41
N LEU A 58 -15.95 -6.24 -1.46
CA LEU A 58 -16.90 -5.20 -1.84
C LEU A 58 -17.22 -5.22 -3.33
N GLU A 59 -16.27 -5.55 -4.20
CA GLU A 59 -16.52 -5.72 -5.63
C GLU A 59 -17.54 -6.84 -5.89
N LYS A 60 -17.42 -7.96 -5.17
CA LYS A 60 -18.43 -9.04 -5.22
C LYS A 60 -19.80 -8.55 -4.72
N LEU A 61 -19.83 -7.77 -3.63
CA LEU A 61 -21.08 -7.21 -3.11
C LEU A 61 -21.74 -6.25 -4.12
N ALA A 62 -20.97 -5.34 -4.71
CA ALA A 62 -21.45 -4.40 -5.70
C ALA A 62 -22.05 -5.11 -6.92
N GLN A 63 -21.42 -6.21 -7.36
CA GLN A 63 -21.96 -7.05 -8.44
C GLN A 63 -23.30 -7.69 -8.08
N LEU A 64 -23.43 -8.25 -6.86
CA LEU A 64 -24.68 -8.86 -6.40
C LEU A 64 -25.80 -7.82 -6.24
N GLN A 65 -25.49 -6.64 -5.69
CA GLN A 65 -26.43 -5.52 -5.59
C GLN A 65 -26.92 -5.09 -6.97
N LEU A 66 -26.02 -4.97 -7.95
CA LEU A 66 -26.38 -4.61 -9.32
C LEU A 66 -27.27 -5.67 -9.98
N GLN A 67 -27.02 -6.95 -9.72
CA GLN A 67 -27.88 -8.04 -10.19
C GLN A 67 -29.28 -7.97 -9.58
N TYR A 68 -29.37 -7.72 -8.27
CA TYR A 68 -30.63 -7.60 -7.54
C TYR A 68 -31.46 -6.39 -8.00
N TYR A 69 -30.82 -5.24 -8.16
CA TYR A 69 -31.43 -4.01 -8.68
C TYR A 69 -32.13 -4.21 -10.04
N LYS A 70 -31.54 -4.99 -10.94
CA LYS A 70 -32.16 -5.34 -12.24
C LYS A 70 -33.49 -6.08 -12.11
N SER A 71 -33.75 -6.71 -10.96
CA SER A 71 -35.00 -7.43 -10.68
C SER A 71 -35.99 -6.62 -9.85
N ILE A 72 -35.51 -5.71 -9.00
CA ILE A 72 -36.32 -4.85 -8.13
C ILE A 72 -35.65 -3.46 -8.07
N ASP A 73 -36.05 -2.60 -9.00
CA ASP A 73 -35.54 -1.25 -9.15
C ASP A 73 -36.15 -0.34 -8.07
N THR A 74 -35.41 -0.15 -6.96
CA THR A 74 -35.75 0.80 -5.92
C THR A 74 -34.62 1.79 -5.73
N TYR A 75 -34.99 3.02 -5.36
CA TYR A 75 -34.05 4.07 -5.00
C TYR A 75 -33.08 3.62 -3.89
N GLU A 76 -33.57 2.89 -2.89
CA GLU A 76 -32.75 2.38 -1.78
C GLU A 76 -31.67 1.38 -2.24
N ASN A 77 -32.01 0.50 -3.20
CA ASN A 77 -31.05 -0.44 -3.79
C ASN A 77 -29.98 0.30 -4.60
N GLN A 78 -30.38 1.34 -5.34
CA GLN A 78 -29.45 2.19 -6.08
C GLN A 78 -28.47 2.90 -5.14
N VAL A 79 -28.97 3.58 -4.10
CA VAL A 79 -28.14 4.29 -3.12
C VAL A 79 -27.16 3.32 -2.43
N SER A 80 -27.62 2.11 -2.08
CA SER A 80 -26.77 1.10 -1.45
C SER A 80 -25.65 0.61 -2.38
N HIS A 81 -25.94 0.45 -3.66
CA HIS A 81 -24.94 0.10 -4.68
C HIS A 81 -23.91 1.23 -4.87
N GLU A 82 -24.38 2.47 -5.02
CA GLU A 82 -23.53 3.64 -5.18
C GLU A 82 -22.59 3.84 -3.98
N ALA A 83 -23.10 3.70 -2.75
CA ALA A 83 -22.28 3.76 -1.54
C ALA A 83 -21.19 2.66 -1.52
N THR A 84 -21.51 1.46 -2.00
CA THR A 84 -20.53 0.36 -2.09
C THR A 84 -19.44 0.68 -3.11
N VAL A 85 -19.81 1.23 -4.27
CA VAL A 85 -18.85 1.65 -5.33
C VAL A 85 -17.97 2.81 -4.86
N GLN A 86 -18.55 3.78 -4.15
CA GLN A 86 -17.79 4.88 -3.54
C GLN A 86 -16.75 4.32 -2.56
N ARG A 87 -17.15 3.38 -1.69
CA ARG A 87 -16.23 2.76 -0.74
C ARG A 87 -15.09 1.98 -1.41
N ILE A 88 -15.37 1.26 -2.50
CA ILE A 88 -14.33 0.59 -3.31
C ILE A 88 -13.33 1.62 -3.84
N THR A 89 -13.82 2.77 -4.32
CA THR A 89 -12.99 3.84 -4.86
C THR A 89 -12.05 4.42 -3.80
N GLU A 90 -12.58 4.71 -2.61
CA GLU A 90 -11.79 5.17 -1.46
C GLU A 90 -10.68 4.17 -1.10
N LEU A 91 -11.01 2.87 -1.01
CA LEU A 91 -10.03 1.83 -0.69
C LEU A 91 -8.95 1.69 -1.77
N LYS A 92 -9.30 1.83 -3.06
CA LYS A 92 -8.33 1.83 -4.17
C LYS A 92 -7.40 3.04 -4.12
N MET A 93 -7.89 4.20 -3.71
CA MET A 93 -7.05 5.38 -3.48
C MET A 93 -6.12 5.16 -2.28
N LYS A 94 -6.64 4.73 -1.13
CA LYS A 94 -5.84 4.39 0.07
C LYS A 94 -4.75 3.35 -0.22
N ARG A 95 -5.09 2.33 -1.01
CA ARG A 95 -4.14 1.33 -1.51
C ARG A 95 -3.01 1.96 -2.32
N SER A 96 -3.34 2.89 -3.23
CA SER A 96 -2.35 3.59 -4.06
C SER A 96 -1.44 4.49 -3.23
N VAL A 97 -2.00 5.24 -2.26
CA VAL A 97 -1.24 6.05 -1.30
C VAL A 97 -0.22 5.20 -0.54
N ARG A 98 -0.64 4.04 -0.02
CA ARG A 98 0.25 3.12 0.71
C ARG A 98 1.34 2.53 -0.18
N MET A 99 0.99 2.05 -1.39
CA MET A 99 1.95 1.49 -2.35
C MET A 99 3.03 2.50 -2.78
N LEU A 100 2.64 3.76 -2.96
CA LEU A 100 3.53 4.84 -3.38
C LEU A 100 4.25 5.52 -2.20
N ARG A 101 3.97 5.10 -0.96
CA ARG A 101 4.52 5.70 0.27
C ARG A 101 4.29 7.21 0.36
N LEU A 102 3.13 7.68 -0.11
CA LEU A 102 2.77 9.09 -0.03
C LEU A 102 2.44 9.44 1.42
N THR A 103 3.05 10.51 1.93
CA THR A 103 2.79 10.99 3.29
C THR A 103 1.66 12.02 3.30
N ARG A 104 1.13 12.31 4.49
CA ARG A 104 0.10 13.32 4.70
C ARG A 104 0.58 14.69 4.19
N GLU A 105 1.83 15.05 4.50
CA GLU A 105 2.44 16.31 4.07
C GLU A 105 2.51 16.42 2.55
N MET A 106 2.88 15.33 1.85
CA MET A 106 2.93 15.30 0.38
C MET A 106 1.56 15.51 -0.27
N LEU A 107 0.47 15.22 0.44
CA LEU A 107 -0.91 15.35 -0.04
C LEU A 107 -1.68 16.52 0.59
N SER A 108 -1.01 17.37 1.38
CA SER A 108 -1.62 18.50 2.09
C SER A 108 -2.42 19.47 1.20
N TYR A 109 -2.07 19.59 -0.08
CA TYR A 109 -2.84 20.37 -1.05
C TYR A 109 -4.26 19.83 -1.29
N MET A 110 -4.58 18.63 -0.81
CA MET A 110 -5.89 18.00 -0.87
C MET A 110 -6.67 18.15 0.45
N GLU A 111 -6.18 18.87 1.46
CA GLU A 111 -6.79 18.95 2.80
C GLU A 111 -8.26 19.40 2.78
N ASP A 112 -8.64 20.27 1.86
CA ASP A 112 -10.02 20.75 1.71
C ASP A 112 -10.96 19.70 1.05
N SER A 113 -10.43 18.56 0.62
CA SER A 113 -11.20 17.48 0.01
C SER A 113 -11.74 16.51 1.05
N GLU A 114 -13.03 16.18 0.95
CA GLU A 114 -13.66 15.12 1.76
C GLU A 114 -12.95 13.76 1.61
N ALA A 115 -12.22 13.55 0.51
CA ALA A 115 -11.48 12.32 0.28
C ALA A 115 -10.19 12.23 1.13
N TYR A 116 -9.58 13.36 1.51
CA TYR A 116 -8.24 13.39 2.14
C TYR A 116 -8.21 12.68 3.49
N GLU A 117 -9.20 12.94 4.35
CA GLU A 117 -9.29 12.28 5.66
C GLU A 117 -9.55 10.77 5.53
N LYS A 118 -10.09 10.31 4.40
CA LYS A 118 -10.36 8.88 4.15
C LYS A 118 -9.13 8.13 3.61
N LEU A 119 -8.07 8.84 3.22
CA LEU A 119 -6.83 8.25 2.68
C LEU A 119 -5.90 7.66 3.76
N PHE A 120 -5.92 8.22 4.96
CA PHE A 120 -5.06 7.81 6.08
C PHE A 120 -5.85 6.98 7.10
#